data_AF-A0A5N0DMR7-F1
#
_entry.id   AF-A0A5N0DMR7-F1
#
_cell.length_a   1.000
_cell.length_b   1.000
_cell.length_c   1.000
_cell.angle_alpha   90.00
_cell.angle_beta   90.00
_cell.angle_gamma   90.00
#
_symmetry.space_group_name_H-M   'P 1'
#
loop_
_entity.id
_entity.type
_entity.pdbx_description
1 polymer ?
#
loop_
_entity_poly.entity_id
_entity_poly.type
_entity_poly.pdbx_seq_one_letter_code
_entity_poly.pdbx_strand_id
1 'polypeptide(L)'
;MPQYFPCRYSWRHLDRGEAAALWQELLDWVDWLRNTYQLGSRIPSCWFRHDSVREELTALMGAHAAAYYCERESTELPREDMTAWHTQWLWPTVERLTKISDFSACQPHHCRYTRQPQPTHDGLAEYVTDHLDHHYDTHHSAP
;
A
#
# COMPACT_ATOMS: atom_id res chain seq x y z
N MET A 1 2.32 -25.34 -13.48
CA MET A 1 2.73 -24.15 -12.69
C MET A 1 1.68 -23.90 -11.61
N PRO A 2 2.06 -23.51 -10.38
CA PRO A 2 1.09 -23.19 -9.35
C PRO A 2 0.24 -21.99 -9.78
N GLN A 3 -1.06 -22.05 -9.47
CA GLN A 3 -1.97 -20.94 -9.69
C GLN A 3 -1.79 -19.92 -8.55
N TYR A 4 -1.54 -18.67 -8.90
CA TYR A 4 -1.43 -17.57 -7.94
C TYR A 4 -2.78 -16.84 -7.83
N PHE A 5 -3.17 -16.50 -6.61
CA PHE A 5 -4.38 -15.75 -6.30
C PHE A 5 -4.03 -14.44 -5.59
N PRO A 6 -4.74 -13.33 -5.86
CA PRO A 6 -4.53 -12.08 -5.12
C PRO A 6 -4.92 -12.28 -3.65
N CYS A 7 -4.17 -11.65 -2.74
CA CYS A 7 -4.52 -11.69 -1.32
C CYS A 7 -5.73 -10.79 -1.02
N ARG A 8 -6.38 -11.01 0.14
CA ARG A 8 -7.57 -10.25 0.60
C ARG A 8 -7.36 -8.73 0.77
N TYR A 9 -6.11 -8.28 0.72
CA TYR A 9 -5.73 -6.87 0.83
C TYR A 9 -5.60 -6.17 -0.54
N SER A 10 -5.76 -6.91 -1.64
CA SER A 10 -5.55 -6.39 -3.00
C SER A 10 -6.77 -5.64 -3.51
N TRP A 11 -6.91 -4.35 -3.17
CA TRP A 11 -8.02 -3.48 -3.58
C TRP A 11 -8.39 -3.58 -5.06
N ARG A 12 -7.40 -3.75 -5.94
CA ARG A 12 -7.58 -3.88 -7.40
C ARG A 12 -8.44 -5.09 -7.80
N HIS A 13 -8.47 -6.14 -6.99
CA HIS A 13 -9.11 -7.41 -7.32
C HIS A 13 -10.33 -7.74 -6.46
N LEU A 14 -10.71 -6.85 -5.53
CA LEU A 14 -11.84 -7.07 -4.64
C LEU A 14 -13.16 -6.83 -5.37
N ASP A 15 -14.15 -7.68 -5.10
CA ASP A 15 -15.54 -7.35 -5.37
C ASP A 15 -16.07 -6.30 -4.37
N ARG A 16 -17.33 -5.89 -4.55
CA ARG A 16 -17.95 -4.86 -3.71
C ARG A 16 -18.08 -5.28 -2.24
N GLY A 17 -18.40 -6.54 -1.97
CA GLY A 17 -18.55 -7.06 -0.62
C GLY A 17 -17.21 -7.17 0.09
N GLU A 18 -16.21 -7.72 -0.60
CA GLU A 18 -14.84 -7.82 -0.10
C GLU A 18 -14.23 -6.44 0.18
N ALA A 19 -14.43 -5.47 -0.74
CA ALA A 19 -13.98 -4.10 -0.54
C ALA A 19 -14.67 -3.43 0.65
N ALA A 20 -15.98 -3.67 0.86
CA ALA A 20 -16.70 -3.13 2.01
C ALA A 20 -16.15 -3.66 3.34
N ALA A 21 -15.86 -4.97 3.42
CA ALA A 21 -15.26 -5.58 4.60
C ALA A 21 -13.86 -5.01 4.88
N LEU A 22 -13.01 -4.92 3.86
CA LEU A 22 -11.67 -4.36 4.02
C LEU A 22 -11.70 -2.87 4.42
N TRP A 23 -12.67 -2.10 3.92
CA TRP A 23 -12.86 -0.71 4.36
C TRP A 23 -13.20 -0.62 5.84
N GLN A 24 -14.04 -1.50 6.37
CA GLN A 24 -14.39 -1.51 7.79
C GLN A 24 -13.15 -1.80 8.66
N GLU A 25 -12.39 -2.84 8.31
CA GLU A 25 -11.13 -3.18 9.00
C GLU A 25 -10.14 -2.02 8.96
N LEU A 26 -9.95 -1.42 7.78
CA LEU A 26 -8.97 -0.35 7.60
C LEU A 26 -9.38 0.93 8.34
N LEU A 27 -10.66 1.31 8.33
CA LEU A 27 -11.15 2.50 9.03
C LEU A 27 -10.90 2.41 10.54
N ASP A 28 -11.24 1.27 11.14
CA ASP A 28 -11.03 1.01 12.57
C ASP A 28 -9.53 1.03 12.92
N TRP A 29 -8.72 0.30 12.15
CA TRP A 29 -7.30 0.21 12.39
C TRP A 29 -6.58 1.56 12.20
N VAL A 30 -6.94 2.34 11.18
CA VAL A 30 -6.34 3.68 10.96
C VAL A 30 -6.78 4.65 12.05
N ASP A 31 -8.00 4.56 12.57
CA ASP A 31 -8.44 5.39 13.70
C ASP A 31 -7.59 5.09 14.95
N TRP A 32 -7.41 3.81 15.29
CA TRP A 32 -6.49 3.40 16.35
C TRP A 32 -5.07 3.94 16.12
N LEU A 33 -4.50 3.72 14.94
CA LEU A 33 -3.13 4.16 14.62
C LEU A 33 -2.98 5.67 14.79
N ARG A 34 -3.91 6.46 14.25
CA ARG A 34 -3.86 7.92 14.29
C ARG A 34 -3.94 8.46 15.71
N ASN A 35 -4.77 7.85 16.55
CA ASN A 35 -4.93 8.25 17.94
C ASN A 35 -3.75 7.78 18.81
N THR A 36 -3.28 6.54 18.65
CA THR A 36 -2.18 5.99 19.45
C THR A 36 -0.85 6.71 19.20
N TYR A 37 -0.54 7.05 17.95
CA TYR A 37 0.73 7.68 17.58
C TYR A 37 0.61 9.19 17.32
N GLN A 38 -0.56 9.79 17.59
CA GLN A 38 -0.83 11.22 17.40
C GLN A 38 -0.49 11.72 15.98
N LEU A 39 -0.93 10.98 14.96
CA LEU A 39 -0.51 11.17 13.57
C LEU A 39 -1.41 12.12 12.77
N GLY A 40 -2.25 12.93 13.40
CA GLY A 40 -3.23 13.78 12.69
C GLY A 40 -2.64 14.73 11.63
N SER A 41 -1.38 15.17 11.80
CA SER A 41 -0.66 16.01 10.83
C SER A 41 0.02 15.23 9.70
N ARG A 42 0.22 13.91 9.87
CA ARG A 42 0.91 13.03 8.91
C ARG A 42 -0.06 12.12 8.16
N ILE A 43 -1.19 11.82 8.79
CA ILE A 43 -2.32 11.07 8.25
C ILE A 43 -3.57 11.93 8.49
N PRO A 44 -3.91 12.82 7.54
CA PRO A 44 -5.01 13.76 7.69
C PRO A 44 -6.38 13.06 7.73
N SER A 45 -7.42 13.73 8.22
CA SER A 45 -8.79 13.19 8.30
C SER A 45 -9.36 12.72 6.96
N CYS A 46 -8.83 13.26 5.85
CA CYS A 46 -9.23 12.94 4.49
C CYS A 46 -8.39 11.82 3.83
N TRP A 47 -7.50 11.13 4.56
CA TRP A 47 -6.59 10.11 4.03
C TRP A 47 -7.26 9.11 3.08
N PHE A 48 -8.51 8.72 3.36
CA PHE A 48 -9.29 7.76 2.57
C PHE A 48 -9.58 8.22 1.13
N ARG A 49 -9.47 9.52 0.86
CA ARG A 49 -9.62 10.10 -0.48
C ARG A 49 -8.37 9.91 -1.35
N HIS A 50 -7.22 9.60 -0.73
CA HIS A 50 -5.93 9.49 -1.39
C HIS A 50 -5.62 8.01 -1.65
N ASP A 51 -5.80 7.55 -2.88
CA ASP A 51 -5.67 6.12 -3.21
C ASP A 51 -4.31 5.52 -2.82
N SER A 52 -3.20 6.22 -3.09
CA SER A 52 -1.87 5.76 -2.70
C SER A 52 -1.70 5.61 -1.19
N VAL A 53 -2.33 6.50 -0.42
CA VAL A 53 -2.33 6.45 1.05
C VAL A 53 -3.15 5.26 1.54
N ARG A 54 -4.30 4.97 0.90
CA ARG A 54 -5.09 3.78 1.20
C ARG A 54 -4.26 2.50 1.01
N GLU A 55 -3.56 2.37 -0.12
CA GLU A 55 -2.72 1.19 -0.40
C GLU A 55 -1.61 1.01 0.65
N GLU A 56 -0.87 2.07 0.97
CA GLU A 56 0.22 2.04 1.97
C GLU A 56 -0.28 1.72 3.38
N LEU A 57 -1.42 2.31 3.79
CA LEU A 57 -2.02 2.00 5.10
C LEU A 57 -2.54 0.58 5.17
N THR A 58 -3.08 0.04 4.07
CA THR A 58 -3.51 -1.36 4.00
C THR A 58 -2.33 -2.32 4.15
N ALA A 59 -1.21 -2.04 3.47
CA ALA A 59 0.01 -2.83 3.59
C ALA A 59 0.58 -2.75 5.03
N LEU A 60 0.60 -1.56 5.63
CA LEU A 60 1.07 -1.37 7.00
C LEU A 60 0.17 -2.09 8.03
N MET A 61 -1.15 -2.08 7.83
CA MET A 61 -2.11 -2.85 8.62
C MET A 61 -1.84 -4.35 8.49
N GLY A 62 -1.58 -4.85 7.28
CA GLY A 62 -1.21 -6.25 7.06
C GLY A 62 0.09 -6.64 7.77
N ALA A 63 1.11 -5.79 7.73
CA ALA A 63 2.35 -5.99 8.47
C ALA A 63 2.14 -5.94 9.99
N HIS A 64 1.26 -5.06 10.47
CA HIS A 64 0.87 -5.03 11.89
C HIS A 64 0.19 -6.33 12.29
N ALA A 65 -0.76 -6.81 11.48
CA ALA A 65 -1.44 -8.06 11.75
C ALA A 65 -0.44 -9.23 11.82
N ALA A 66 0.51 -9.30 10.88
CA ALA A 66 1.54 -10.33 10.88
C ALA A 66 2.46 -10.26 12.13
N ALA A 67 2.76 -9.06 12.63
CA ALA A 67 3.62 -8.88 13.80
C ALA A 67 2.88 -9.09 15.14
N TYR A 68 1.56 -8.87 15.19
CA TYR A 68 0.80 -8.87 16.45
C TYR A 68 -0.11 -10.10 16.63
N TYR A 69 -0.50 -10.78 15.56
CA TYR A 69 -1.31 -11.99 15.64
C TYR A 69 -0.43 -13.24 15.54
N CYS A 70 -0.69 -14.19 16.44
CA CYS A 70 -0.01 -15.48 16.50
C CYS A 70 -1.02 -16.58 16.81
N GLU A 71 -0.57 -17.83 16.71
CA GLU A 71 -1.29 -18.96 17.28
C GLU A 71 -1.46 -18.79 18.80
N ARG A 72 -2.55 -19.35 19.34
CA ARG A 72 -2.93 -19.19 20.75
C ARG A 72 -1.85 -19.68 21.69
N GLU A 73 -1.14 -20.72 21.30
CA GLU A 73 -0.10 -21.39 22.06
C GLU A 73 1.17 -20.51 22.16
N SER A 74 1.27 -19.48 21.32
CA SER A 74 2.45 -18.61 21.22
C SER A 74 2.26 -17.21 21.82
N THR A 75 1.15 -16.94 22.52
CA THR A 75 0.83 -15.58 23.01
C THR A 75 1.81 -15.05 24.06
N GLU A 76 2.41 -15.94 24.84
CA GLU A 76 3.36 -15.59 25.90
C GLU A 76 4.83 -15.64 25.45
N LEU A 77 5.09 -16.05 24.20
CA LEU A 77 6.45 -16.13 23.69
C LEU A 77 6.97 -14.74 23.28
N PRO A 78 8.22 -14.38 23.63
CA PRO A 78 8.84 -13.14 23.16
C PRO A 78 8.88 -13.08 21.63
N ARG A 79 8.59 -11.91 21.05
CA ARG A 79 8.62 -11.72 19.60
C ARG A 79 9.30 -10.41 19.21
N GLU A 80 10.18 -10.48 18.21
CA GLU A 80 10.98 -9.35 17.72
C GLU A 80 10.29 -8.59 16.57
N ASP A 81 9.34 -9.24 15.91
CA ASP A 81 8.49 -8.71 14.83
C ASP A 81 7.77 -7.41 15.22
N MET A 82 7.36 -7.26 16.48
CA MET A 82 6.76 -6.03 17.00
C MET A 82 7.74 -4.83 16.97
N THR A 83 9.00 -5.08 17.30
CA THR A 83 10.06 -4.06 17.22
C THR A 83 10.42 -3.78 15.76
N ALA A 84 10.52 -4.82 14.94
CA ALA A 84 10.71 -4.69 13.50
C ALA A 84 9.57 -3.87 12.87
N TRP A 85 8.33 -4.05 13.33
CA TRP A 85 7.19 -3.29 12.83
C TRP A 85 7.31 -1.80 13.05
N HIS A 86 7.76 -1.38 14.22
CA HIS A 86 7.99 0.04 14.49
C HIS A 86 9.13 0.62 13.64
N THR A 87 10.24 -0.12 13.54
CA THR A 87 11.49 0.40 12.99
C THR A 87 11.59 0.28 11.47
N GLN A 88 11.04 -0.79 10.89
CA GLN A 88 11.17 -1.12 9.48
C GLN A 88 9.92 -0.77 8.66
N TRP A 89 8.73 -0.71 9.29
CA TRP A 89 7.47 -0.54 8.57
C TRP A 89 6.73 0.75 8.97
N LEU A 90 6.38 0.94 10.24
CA LEU A 90 5.57 2.09 10.70
C LEU A 90 6.19 3.43 10.32
N TRP A 91 7.36 3.77 10.88
CA TRP A 91 7.94 5.10 10.68
C TRP A 91 8.33 5.33 9.23
N PRO A 92 8.98 4.38 8.53
CA PRO A 92 9.24 4.54 7.10
C PRO A 92 7.98 4.76 6.25
N THR A 93 6.87 4.07 6.52
CA THR A 93 5.60 4.30 5.81
C THR A 93 5.04 5.69 6.13
N VAL A 94 4.97 6.08 7.40
CA VAL A 94 4.48 7.41 7.81
C VAL A 94 5.26 8.54 7.14
N GLU A 95 6.58 8.43 7.04
CA GLU A 95 7.42 9.39 6.32
C GLU A 95 7.20 9.37 4.80
N ARG A 96 6.90 8.21 4.23
CA ARG A 96 6.61 8.07 2.80
C ARG A 96 5.26 8.69 2.44
N LEU A 97 4.25 8.57 3.30
CA LEU A 97 2.90 9.11 3.06
C LEU A 97 2.93 10.61 2.74
N THR A 98 3.78 11.37 3.43
CA THR A 98 3.92 12.82 3.22
C THR A 98 4.65 13.18 1.92
N LYS A 99 5.32 12.22 1.28
CA LYS A 99 6.06 12.38 0.01
C LYS A 99 5.24 11.95 -1.19
N ILE A 100 4.47 10.86 -1.06
CA ILE A 100 3.70 10.27 -2.17
C ILE A 100 2.32 10.91 -2.36
N SER A 101 1.90 11.75 -1.41
CA SER A 101 0.63 12.43 -1.43
C SER A 101 0.81 13.86 -0.95
N ASP A 102 0.33 14.81 -1.73
CA ASP A 102 0.31 16.21 -1.32
C ASP A 102 -0.82 16.46 -0.32
N PHE A 103 -0.45 16.64 0.94
CA PHE A 103 -1.37 17.01 2.02
C PHE A 103 -1.45 18.52 2.26
N SER A 104 -0.70 19.35 1.52
CA SER A 104 -0.64 20.81 1.77
C SER A 104 -2.00 21.50 1.66
N ALA A 105 -2.89 20.99 0.81
CA ALA A 105 -4.25 21.48 0.63
C ALA A 105 -5.31 20.76 1.52
N CYS A 106 -4.89 19.88 2.42
CA CYS A 106 -5.79 19.13 3.29
C CYS A 106 -6.03 19.87 4.61
N GLN A 107 -7.30 20.16 4.90
CA GLN A 107 -7.77 20.74 6.15
C GLN A 107 -8.71 19.76 6.86
N PRO A 108 -8.96 19.91 8.18
CA PRO A 108 -9.77 18.97 8.96
C PRO A 108 -11.13 18.64 8.34
N HIS A 109 -11.77 19.62 7.70
CA HIS A 109 -13.10 19.48 7.08
C HIS A 109 -13.11 19.74 5.57
N HIS A 110 -11.95 20.00 4.95
CA HIS A 110 -11.87 20.35 3.53
C HIS A 110 -10.68 19.66 2.87
N CYS A 111 -10.92 18.92 1.79
CA CYS A 111 -9.87 18.28 1.01
C CYS A 111 -10.15 18.54 -0.48
N ARG A 112 -9.17 19.12 -1.18
CA ARG A 112 -9.25 19.39 -2.62
C ARG A 112 -8.55 18.32 -3.47
N TYR A 113 -8.13 17.21 -2.87
CA TYR A 113 -7.49 16.13 -3.59
C TYR A 113 -8.39 15.62 -4.72
N THR A 114 -7.82 15.55 -5.91
CA THR A 114 -8.45 14.97 -7.10
C THR A 114 -7.44 14.08 -7.78
N ARG A 115 -7.81 12.82 -8.04
CA ARG A 115 -6.97 11.88 -8.76
C ARG A 115 -6.69 12.41 -10.16
N GLN A 116 -5.42 12.65 -10.47
CA GLN A 116 -5.01 13.04 -11.81
C GLN A 116 -4.76 11.80 -12.67
N PRO A 117 -5.27 11.74 -13.91
CA PRO A 117 -4.86 10.72 -14.87
C PRO A 117 -3.34 10.73 -15.02
N GLN A 118 -2.73 9.55 -15.06
CA GLN A 118 -1.29 9.41 -15.33
C GLN A 118 -1.14 9.00 -16.80
N PRO A 119 -0.86 9.94 -17.73
CA PRO A 119 -0.70 9.60 -19.13
C PRO A 119 0.55 8.76 -19.33
N THR A 120 0.47 7.82 -20.27
CA THR A 120 1.63 7.10 -20.79
C THR A 120 2.00 7.72 -22.13
N HIS A 121 3.30 7.83 -22.43
CA HIS A 121 3.75 8.40 -23.69
C HIS A 121 3.29 7.54 -24.88
N ASP A 122 2.91 8.19 -25.97
CA ASP A 122 2.54 7.51 -27.23
C ASP A 122 3.75 6.73 -27.78
N GLY A 123 3.54 5.53 -28.33
CA GLY A 123 4.63 4.69 -28.82
C GLY A 123 5.21 3.69 -27.81
N LEU A 124 4.61 3.53 -26.62
CA LEU A 124 4.99 2.45 -25.69
C LEU A 124 4.95 1.06 -26.37
N ALA A 125 3.94 0.79 -27.20
CA ALA A 125 3.81 -0.50 -27.88
C ALA A 125 4.93 -0.73 -28.92
N GLU A 126 5.30 0.32 -29.65
CA GLU A 126 6.43 0.29 -30.60
C GLU A 126 7.74 0.06 -29.86
N TYR A 127 8.01 0.81 -28.79
CA TYR A 127 9.18 0.60 -27.94
C TYR A 127 9.28 -0.84 -27.41
N VAL A 128 8.16 -1.42 -26.94
CA VAL A 128 8.14 -2.80 -26.45
C VAL A 128 8.46 -3.79 -27.56
N THR A 129 7.91 -3.58 -28.76
CA THR A 129 8.16 -4.44 -29.92
C THR A 129 9.63 -4.38 -30.31
N ASP A 130 10.17 -3.17 -30.50
CA ASP A 130 11.57 -2.96 -30.83
C ASP A 130 12.50 -3.56 -29.77
N HIS A 131 12.19 -3.39 -28.49
CA HIS A 131 13.00 -3.93 -27.39
C HIS A 131 13.05 -5.46 -27.44
N LEU A 132 11.92 -6.12 -27.67
CA LEU A 132 11.87 -7.57 -27.76
C LEU A 132 12.65 -8.08 -28.97
N ASP A 133 12.47 -7.47 -30.14
CA ASP A 133 13.15 -7.87 -31.38
C ASP A 133 14.67 -7.76 -31.23
N HIS A 134 15.18 -6.64 -30.69
CA HIS A 134 16.62 -6.47 -30.45
C HIS A 134 17.18 -7.43 -29.38
N HIS A 135 16.40 -7.77 -28.35
CA HIS A 135 16.82 -8.70 -27.29
C HIS A 135 16.83 -10.16 -27.77
N TYR A 136 15.94 -10.53 -28.69
CA TYR A 136 15.94 -11.87 -29.29
C TYR A 136 17.06 -12.07 -30.32
N ASP A 137 17.43 -11.03 -31.07
CA ASP A 137 18.54 -11.07 -32.04
C ASP A 137 19.92 -11.23 -31.37
N THR A 138 20.11 -10.62 -30.19
CA THR A 138 21.36 -10.76 -29.43
C THR A 138 21.53 -12.14 -28.79
N HIS A 139 20.43 -12.79 -28.39
CA HIS A 139 20.47 -14.14 -27.81
C HIS A 139 20.56 -15.28 -28.84
N HIS A 140 20.14 -15.06 -30.09
CA HIS A 140 20.29 -16.04 -31.17
C HIS A 140 21.64 -15.95 -31.92
N SER A 141 22.49 -14.98 -31.56
CA SER A 141 23.80 -14.74 -32.19
C SER A 141 25.00 -15.19 -31.34
N ALA A 142 24.77 -15.78 -30.15
CA ALA A 142 25.83 -16.35 -29.32
C ALA A 142 25.93 -17.88 -29.55
N PRO A 143 27.08 -18.41 -30.00
CA PRO A 143 27.30 -19.84 -30.24
C PRO A 143 27.42 -20.67 -28.95
#